data_AF-A0A447KRI0-F1
#
_entry.id   AF-A0A447KRI0-F1
#
_cell.length_a   1.000
_cell.length_b   1.000
_cell.length_c   1.000
_cell.angle_alpha   90.00
_cell.angle_beta   90.00
_cell.angle_gamma   90.00
#
_symmetry.space_group_name_H-M   'P 1'
#
loop_
_entity.id
_entity.type
_entity.pdbx_description
1 polymer ?
#
loop_
_entity_poly.entity_id
_entity_poly.type
_entity_poly.pdbx_seq_one_letter_code
_entity_poly.pdbx_strand_id
1 'polypeptide(L)'
;MYEDWQKNILNFHTGVKPKEYYTLQGKINLIDIDLVEIRTTLKALKRAKKRFEESFGRVLFDVDVKYYEELLERFLRKCQDLHQEETEYRIKLIKILSLRDELVTEIEESKRQLDENDIDSLLPSAGLEARYVVLENKEKLLQIIPKLYEEKSVYDDQLSKIKEDLKQAISLSSELKNMLLEVKEQLTLQDVIKSQASKQVEVTFDEQINELLLKIGELDVARTQLSKEIAKFEDKKRAKEINDKFKESLKFAQTELGIKDPKVGTILQYGPISKSETGSRAPRSILAYHYALLKTIEDKSTSPMLPVVIDSPKQQDPDPRTTKKLFDLCINGLSTNSQLIIGSVSFERETNQFKTLIMTEKYSLLKSELYNQVYQEIMPLYERAALS
;
A
#
# COMPACT_ATOMS: atom_id res chain seq x y z
N MET A 1 24.29 19.83 -19.67
CA MET A 1 24.14 19.65 -21.13
C MET A 1 23.73 18.20 -21.34
N TYR A 2 22.68 17.89 -22.12
CA TYR A 2 22.31 16.50 -22.39
C TYR A 2 23.48 15.78 -23.06
N GLU A 3 24.00 14.72 -22.44
CA GLU A 3 25.02 13.87 -23.05
C GLU A 3 24.50 13.28 -24.36
N ASP A 4 25.37 13.20 -25.37
CA ASP A 4 25.06 12.58 -26.67
C ASP A 4 23.81 13.10 -27.40
N TRP A 5 23.39 14.34 -27.13
CA TRP A 5 22.18 14.92 -27.72
C TRP A 5 22.17 14.85 -29.26
N GLN A 6 23.32 15.07 -29.91
CA GLN A 6 23.46 15.01 -31.37
C GLN A 6 23.12 13.62 -31.93
N LYS A 7 23.65 12.58 -31.28
CA LYS A 7 23.41 11.18 -31.65
C LYS A 7 21.94 10.81 -31.46
N ASN A 8 21.35 11.25 -30.35
CA ASN A 8 19.94 10.97 -30.05
C ASN A 8 18.99 11.66 -31.04
N ILE A 9 19.24 12.93 -31.38
CA ILE A 9 18.44 13.64 -32.39
C ILE A 9 18.55 12.98 -33.76
N LEU A 10 19.77 12.61 -34.19
CA LEU A 10 19.96 11.92 -35.46
C LEU A 10 19.24 10.58 -35.48
N ASN A 11 19.35 9.78 -34.42
CA ASN A 11 18.66 8.50 -34.33
C ASN A 11 17.13 8.66 -34.31
N PHE A 12 16.62 9.71 -33.66
CA PHE A 12 15.20 10.03 -33.62
C PHE A 12 14.67 10.30 -35.03
N HIS A 13 15.23 11.30 -35.70
CA HIS A 13 14.71 11.71 -37.00
C HIS A 13 14.93 10.64 -38.06
N THR A 14 16.07 9.94 -38.08
CA THR A 14 16.33 8.88 -39.08
C THR A 14 15.56 7.59 -38.82
N GLY A 15 14.80 7.51 -37.72
CA GLY A 15 14.04 6.33 -37.36
C GLY A 15 14.86 5.21 -36.74
N VAL A 16 16.16 5.38 -36.49
CA VAL A 16 16.97 4.36 -35.76
C VAL A 16 16.38 4.13 -34.37
N LYS A 17 16.07 5.20 -33.64
CA LYS A 17 15.33 5.17 -32.37
C LYS A 17 14.15 6.13 -32.49
N PRO A 18 13.02 5.70 -33.07
CA PRO A 18 11.94 6.62 -33.43
C PRO A 18 11.15 7.07 -32.18
N LYS A 19 10.10 7.88 -32.36
CA LYS A 19 9.24 8.38 -31.26
C LYS A 19 8.73 7.26 -30.36
N GLU A 20 8.37 6.13 -30.94
CA GLU A 20 7.86 4.95 -30.26
C GLU A 20 8.89 4.40 -29.27
N TYR A 21 10.18 4.34 -29.66
CA TYR A 21 11.26 3.92 -28.76
C TYR A 21 11.34 4.81 -27.52
N TYR A 22 11.39 6.13 -27.70
CA TYR A 22 11.52 7.06 -26.58
C TYR A 22 10.27 7.09 -25.70
N THR A 23 9.08 6.88 -26.29
CA THR A 23 7.82 6.76 -25.55
C THR A 23 7.82 5.51 -24.66
N LEU A 24 8.23 4.36 -25.22
CA LEU A 24 8.36 3.11 -24.45
C LEU A 24 9.44 3.23 -23.37
N GLN A 25 10.58 3.84 -23.69
CA GLN A 25 11.65 4.05 -22.72
C GLN A 25 11.19 4.96 -21.57
N GLY A 26 10.42 6.01 -21.87
CA GLY A 26 9.81 6.86 -20.86
C GLY A 26 8.88 6.08 -19.92
N LYS A 27 8.04 5.19 -20.47
CA LYS A 27 7.17 4.30 -19.67
C LYS A 27 7.98 3.34 -18.79
N ILE A 28 9.03 2.73 -19.32
CA ILE A 28 9.93 1.87 -18.54
C ILE A 28 10.58 2.64 -17.40
N ASN A 29 11.08 3.85 -17.67
CA ASN A 29 11.71 4.68 -16.65
C ASN A 29 10.73 5.04 -15.52
N LEU A 30 9.46 5.31 -15.83
CA LEU A 30 8.42 5.53 -14.80
C LEU A 30 8.19 4.27 -13.96
N ILE A 31 8.05 3.11 -14.59
CA ILE A 31 7.89 1.83 -13.88
C ILE A 31 9.13 1.54 -13.01
N ASP A 32 10.34 1.85 -13.48
CA ASP A 32 11.57 1.66 -12.73
C ASP A 32 11.62 2.54 -11.48
N ILE A 33 11.13 3.79 -11.57
CA ILE A 33 10.97 4.68 -10.41
C ILE A 33 9.99 4.07 -9.40
N ASP A 34 8.81 3.66 -9.85
CA ASP A 34 7.78 3.06 -8.99
C ASP A 34 8.27 1.77 -8.32
N LEU A 35 8.98 0.91 -9.07
CA LEU A 35 9.58 -0.31 -8.54
C LEU A 35 10.62 -0.03 -7.46
N VAL A 36 11.45 1.00 -7.63
CA VAL A 36 12.44 1.41 -6.62
C VAL A 36 11.73 1.86 -5.34
N GLU A 37 10.67 2.66 -5.46
CA GLU A 37 9.87 3.13 -4.33
C GLU A 37 9.24 1.95 -3.58
N ILE A 38 8.49 1.10 -4.27
CA ILE A 38 7.78 -0.04 -3.67
C ILE A 38 8.76 -1.04 -3.04
N ARG A 39 9.90 -1.33 -3.68
CA ARG A 39 10.94 -2.22 -3.12
C ARG A 39 11.58 -1.61 -1.86
N THR A 40 11.73 -0.29 -1.82
CA THR A 40 12.23 0.43 -0.64
C THR A 40 11.23 0.32 0.52
N THR A 41 9.95 0.55 0.25
CA THR A 41 8.86 0.37 1.22
C THR A 41 8.79 -1.06 1.74
N LEU A 42 8.85 -2.06 0.85
CA LEU A 42 8.89 -3.48 1.22
C LEU A 42 10.07 -3.79 2.15
N LYS A 43 11.25 -3.24 1.86
CA LYS A 43 12.45 -3.44 2.69
C LYS A 43 12.29 -2.79 4.07
N ALA A 44 11.68 -1.61 4.15
CA ALA A 44 11.37 -0.96 5.41
C ALA A 44 10.35 -1.77 6.22
N LEU A 45 9.29 -2.26 5.58
CA LEU A 45 8.25 -3.08 6.20
C LEU A 45 8.79 -4.41 6.72
N LYS A 46 9.62 -5.11 5.95
CA LYS A 46 10.31 -6.34 6.41
C LYS A 46 11.22 -6.11 7.61
N ARG A 47 11.91 -4.96 7.66
CA ARG A 47 12.72 -4.58 8.83
C ARG A 47 11.84 -4.26 10.04
N ALA A 48 10.71 -3.60 9.83
CA ALA A 48 9.75 -3.31 10.90
C ALA A 48 9.16 -4.61 11.46
N LYS A 49 8.74 -5.55 10.60
CA LYS A 49 8.28 -6.90 10.99
C LYS A 49 9.33 -7.61 11.83
N LYS A 50 10.58 -7.68 11.35
CA LYS A 50 11.67 -8.33 12.09
C LYS A 50 11.91 -7.70 13.48
N ARG A 51 11.91 -6.37 13.58
CA ARG A 51 12.05 -5.67 14.86
C ARG A 51 10.87 -5.93 15.79
N PHE A 52 9.67 -6.05 15.23
CA PHE A 52 8.45 -6.41 15.97
C PHE A 52 8.58 -7.82 16.54
N GLU A 53 8.93 -8.80 15.72
CA GLU A 53 9.19 -10.20 16.14
C GLU A 53 10.28 -10.29 17.23
N GLU A 54 11.36 -9.51 17.11
CA GLU A 54 12.42 -9.44 18.13
C GLU A 54 11.96 -8.81 19.44
N SER A 55 11.06 -7.82 19.40
CA SER A 55 10.59 -7.09 20.58
C SER A 55 9.50 -7.83 21.37
N PHE A 56 8.65 -8.59 20.67
CA PHE A 56 7.59 -9.37 21.30
C PHE A 56 8.07 -10.72 21.83
N GLY A 57 9.31 -11.11 21.50
CA GLY A 57 9.85 -12.42 21.80
C GLY A 57 9.16 -13.50 20.97
N ARG A 58 9.80 -14.65 20.78
CA ARG A 58 9.08 -15.83 20.27
C ARG A 58 7.96 -16.11 21.27
N VAL A 59 6.72 -15.79 20.90
CA VAL A 59 5.52 -16.16 21.64
C VAL A 59 5.54 -17.69 21.72
N LEU A 60 5.96 -18.23 22.87
CA LEU A 60 6.26 -19.65 23.07
C LEU A 60 5.00 -20.52 23.22
N PHE A 61 3.81 -19.92 23.21
CA PHE A 61 2.57 -20.63 23.44
C PHE A 61 1.49 -20.17 22.46
N ASP A 62 1.06 -21.09 21.59
CA ASP A 62 -0.20 -21.01 20.88
C ASP A 62 -1.30 -21.23 21.93
N VAL A 63 -1.66 -20.16 22.63
CA VAL A 63 -2.72 -20.19 23.64
C VAL A 63 -4.03 -20.15 22.89
N ASP A 64 -4.79 -21.24 22.93
CA ASP A 64 -6.18 -21.26 22.48
C ASP A 64 -7.02 -20.41 23.45
N VAL A 65 -7.16 -19.13 23.12
CA VAL A 65 -7.85 -18.13 23.94
C VAL A 65 -9.28 -18.54 24.25
N LYS A 66 -9.98 -19.20 23.30
CA LYS A 66 -11.36 -19.66 23.51
C LYS A 66 -11.42 -20.74 24.57
N TYR A 67 -10.51 -21.72 24.50
CA TYR A 67 -10.43 -22.77 25.50
C TYR A 67 -10.23 -22.21 26.92
N TYR A 68 -9.34 -21.22 27.08
CA TYR A 68 -9.10 -20.59 28.39
C TYR A 68 -10.25 -19.69 28.86
N GLU A 69 -10.93 -18.99 27.95
CA GLU A 69 -12.10 -18.18 28.27
C GLU A 69 -13.27 -19.05 28.77
N GLU A 70 -13.54 -20.17 28.09
CA GLU A 70 -14.53 -21.17 28.51
C GLU A 70 -14.17 -21.81 29.87
N LEU A 71 -12.89 -22.08 30.10
CA LEU A 71 -12.41 -22.63 31.36
C LEU A 71 -12.60 -21.63 32.51
N LEU A 72 -12.30 -20.35 32.28
CA LEU A 72 -12.50 -19.25 33.24
C LEU A 72 -13.97 -19.04 33.57
N GLU A 73 -14.85 -19.05 32.57
CA GLU A 73 -16.30 -18.96 32.81
C GLU A 73 -16.82 -20.12 33.65
N ARG A 74 -16.42 -21.35 33.32
CA ARG A 74 -16.82 -22.55 34.07
C ARG A 74 -16.35 -22.47 35.53
N PHE A 75 -15.16 -21.92 35.74
CA PHE A 75 -14.60 -21.72 37.07
C PHE A 75 -15.37 -20.66 37.87
N LEU A 76 -15.65 -19.49 37.26
CA LEU A 76 -16.40 -18.40 37.88
C LEU A 76 -17.80 -18.86 38.29
N ARG A 77 -18.49 -19.63 37.44
CA ARG A 77 -19.80 -20.22 37.78
C ARG A 77 -19.68 -21.13 39.01
N LYS A 78 -18.69 -22.01 39.06
CA LYS A 78 -18.50 -22.91 40.20
C LYS A 78 -18.19 -22.17 41.52
N CYS A 79 -17.46 -21.06 41.45
CA CYS A 79 -17.28 -20.18 42.62
C CYS A 79 -18.58 -19.50 43.06
N GLN A 80 -19.43 -19.07 42.12
CA GLN A 80 -20.74 -18.49 42.44
C GLN A 80 -21.65 -19.53 43.10
N ASP A 81 -21.70 -20.75 42.56
CA ASP A 81 -22.51 -21.85 43.11
C ASP A 81 -22.11 -22.17 44.56
N LEU A 82 -20.81 -22.32 44.83
CA LEU A 82 -20.29 -22.57 46.19
C LEU A 82 -20.59 -21.43 47.16
N HIS A 83 -20.53 -20.18 46.69
CA HIS A 83 -20.86 -19.03 47.53
C HIS A 83 -22.35 -18.94 47.85
N GLN A 84 -23.21 -19.33 46.90
CA GLN A 84 -24.64 -19.47 47.12
C GLN A 84 -24.92 -20.57 48.14
N GLU A 85 -24.25 -21.72 48.03
CA GLU A 85 -24.37 -22.83 48.99
C GLU A 85 -23.94 -22.41 50.41
N GLU A 86 -22.82 -21.69 50.55
CA GLU A 86 -22.36 -21.12 51.82
C GLU A 86 -23.42 -20.18 52.42
N THR A 87 -24.03 -19.34 51.59
CA THR A 87 -25.07 -18.40 52.00
C THR A 87 -26.32 -19.14 52.49
N GLU A 88 -26.73 -20.21 51.81
CA GLU A 88 -27.84 -21.06 52.23
C GLU A 88 -27.57 -21.73 53.59
N TYR A 89 -26.37 -22.27 53.81
CA TYR A 89 -25.99 -22.83 55.12
C TYR A 89 -25.99 -21.77 56.22
N ARG A 90 -25.53 -20.54 55.95
CA ARG A 90 -25.59 -19.41 56.91
C ARG A 90 -27.02 -19.04 57.28
N ILE A 91 -27.93 -18.98 56.30
CA ILE A 91 -29.35 -18.70 56.54
C ILE A 91 -29.99 -19.81 57.39
N LYS A 92 -29.73 -21.08 57.04
CA LYS A 92 -30.20 -22.24 57.81
C LYS A 92 -29.67 -22.21 59.25
N LEU A 93 -28.40 -21.87 59.43
CA LEU A 93 -27.77 -21.75 60.74
C LEU A 93 -28.43 -20.68 61.61
N ILE A 94 -28.70 -19.48 61.06
CA ILE A 94 -29.38 -18.39 61.78
C ILE A 94 -30.79 -18.83 62.21
N LYS A 95 -31.54 -19.48 61.31
CA LYS A 95 -32.90 -19.95 61.61
C LYS A 95 -32.92 -20.95 62.77
N ILE A 96 -32.02 -21.92 62.75
CA ILE A 96 -31.95 -22.95 63.80
C ILE A 96 -31.43 -22.37 65.12
N LEU A 97 -30.47 -21.45 65.07
CA LEU A 97 -30.04 -20.70 66.26
C LEU A 97 -31.21 -19.95 66.91
N SER A 98 -32.03 -19.24 66.13
CA SER A 98 -33.21 -18.53 66.65
C SER A 98 -34.18 -19.49 67.36
N LEU A 99 -34.55 -20.59 66.70
CA LEU A 99 -35.48 -21.58 67.27
C LEU A 99 -34.94 -22.22 68.56
N ARG A 100 -33.64 -22.48 68.59
CA ARG A 100 -32.96 -23.03 69.78
C ARG A 100 -32.91 -22.00 70.91
N ASP A 101 -32.66 -20.73 70.60
CA ASP A 101 -32.62 -19.66 71.61
C ASP A 101 -34.02 -19.33 72.15
N GLU A 102 -35.07 -19.43 71.33
CA GLU A 102 -36.48 -19.40 71.77
C GLU A 102 -36.77 -20.52 72.78
N LEU A 103 -36.38 -21.76 72.47
CA LEU A 103 -36.53 -22.89 73.40
C LEU A 103 -35.72 -22.73 74.68
N VAL A 104 -34.50 -22.18 74.60
CA VAL A 104 -33.70 -21.88 75.81
C VAL A 104 -34.42 -20.86 76.69
N THR A 105 -34.97 -19.80 76.09
CA THR A 105 -35.74 -18.78 76.80
C THR A 105 -36.99 -19.38 77.45
N GLU A 106 -37.71 -20.25 76.74
CA GLU A 106 -38.91 -20.93 77.26
C GLU A 106 -38.59 -21.92 78.39
N ILE A 107 -37.44 -22.62 78.31
CA ILE A 107 -36.94 -23.47 79.40
C ILE A 107 -36.60 -22.63 80.63
N GLU A 108 -35.91 -21.49 80.46
CA GLU A 108 -35.55 -20.59 81.55
C GLU A 108 -36.80 -20.00 82.22
N GLU A 109 -37.79 -19.58 81.45
CA GLU A 109 -39.06 -19.06 81.96
C GLU A 109 -39.87 -20.15 82.66
N SER A 110 -39.94 -21.36 82.09
CA SER A 110 -40.61 -22.52 82.71
C SER A 110 -39.96 -22.92 84.03
N LYS A 111 -38.62 -22.86 84.13
CA LYS A 111 -37.89 -23.09 85.39
C LYS A 111 -38.17 -22.00 86.41
N ARG A 112 -38.18 -20.74 86.00
CA ARG A 112 -38.50 -19.63 86.88
C ARG A 112 -39.93 -19.75 87.42
N GLN A 113 -40.89 -20.12 86.57
CA GLN A 113 -42.26 -20.41 87.00
C GLN A 113 -42.33 -21.63 87.94
N LEU A 114 -41.50 -22.65 87.73
CA LEU A 114 -41.42 -23.81 88.62
C LEU A 114 -40.89 -23.42 90.02
N ASP A 115 -39.89 -22.54 90.08
CA ASP A 115 -39.30 -22.02 91.31
C ASP A 115 -40.26 -21.05 92.05
N GLU A 116 -41.06 -20.26 91.31
CA GLU A 116 -42.07 -19.35 91.87
C GLU A 116 -43.33 -20.09 92.35
N ASN A 117 -43.67 -21.26 91.79
CA ASN A 117 -44.81 -22.11 92.19
C ASN A 117 -44.45 -23.07 93.34
N ASP A 118 -43.96 -22.54 94.46
CA ASP A 118 -43.67 -23.34 95.66
C ASP A 118 -44.78 -23.24 96.70
N ILE A 119 -45.15 -24.38 97.32
CA ILE A 119 -46.27 -24.44 98.29
C ILE A 119 -45.93 -23.61 99.54
N ASP A 120 -44.64 -23.49 99.86
CA ASP A 120 -44.11 -22.72 100.98
C ASP A 120 -44.21 -21.19 100.77
N SER A 121 -44.51 -20.73 99.55
CA SER A 121 -44.71 -19.32 99.22
C SER A 121 -46.14 -18.81 99.49
N LEU A 122 -47.09 -19.71 99.82
CA LEU A 122 -48.50 -19.37 100.06
C LEU A 122 -48.76 -18.99 101.53
N LEU A 123 -49.52 -17.92 101.76
CA LEU A 123 -49.99 -17.52 103.10
C LEU A 123 -50.81 -18.65 103.77
N PRO A 124 -50.74 -18.83 105.10
CA PRO A 124 -51.48 -19.87 105.83
C PRO A 124 -53.02 -19.83 105.66
N SER A 125 -53.57 -18.74 105.12
CA SER A 125 -54.99 -18.53 104.84
C SER A 125 -55.45 -18.97 103.43
N ALA A 126 -54.57 -19.48 102.58
CA ALA A 126 -54.91 -19.90 101.23
C ALA A 126 -55.80 -21.17 101.22
N GLY A 127 -56.96 -21.09 100.54
CA GLY A 127 -57.94 -22.19 100.43
C GLY A 127 -57.40 -23.42 99.68
N LEU A 128 -58.05 -24.56 99.88
CA LEU A 128 -57.63 -25.87 99.33
C LEU A 128 -57.50 -25.83 97.79
N GLU A 129 -58.41 -25.13 97.07
CA GLU A 129 -58.32 -24.97 95.62
C GLU A 129 -57.01 -24.32 95.16
N ALA A 130 -56.51 -23.30 95.87
CA ALA A 130 -55.29 -22.58 95.48
C ALA A 130 -54.05 -23.49 95.55
N ARG A 131 -54.00 -24.40 96.53
CA ARG A 131 -52.92 -25.39 96.67
C ARG A 131 -52.96 -26.46 95.58
N TYR A 132 -54.16 -26.89 95.18
CA TYR A 132 -54.34 -27.85 94.08
C TYR A 132 -53.90 -27.26 92.73
N VAL A 133 -54.24 -25.99 92.46
CA VAL A 133 -53.82 -25.31 91.22
C VAL A 133 -52.29 -25.17 91.14
N VAL A 134 -51.62 -24.83 92.24
CA VAL A 134 -50.14 -24.76 92.29
C VAL A 134 -49.51 -26.13 92.05
N LEU A 135 -50.05 -27.19 92.67
CA LEU A 135 -49.58 -28.57 92.46
C LEU A 135 -49.80 -29.05 91.03
N GLU A 136 -50.98 -28.79 90.45
CA GLU A 136 -51.31 -29.17 89.07
C GLU A 136 -50.41 -28.42 88.06
N ASN A 137 -50.14 -27.13 88.29
CA ASN A 137 -49.21 -26.36 87.47
C ASN A 137 -47.77 -26.85 87.60
N LYS A 138 -47.32 -27.18 88.82
CA LYS A 138 -45.99 -27.76 89.07
C LYS A 138 -45.82 -29.10 88.36
N GLU A 139 -46.82 -29.97 88.40
CA GLU A 139 -46.81 -31.26 87.70
C GLU A 139 -46.77 -31.08 86.17
N LYS A 140 -47.54 -30.13 85.61
CA LYS A 140 -47.49 -29.79 84.18
C LYS A 140 -46.12 -29.27 83.75
N LEU A 141 -45.52 -28.35 84.53
CA LEU A 141 -44.18 -27.82 84.24
C LEU A 141 -43.10 -28.90 84.30
N LEU A 142 -43.18 -29.82 85.28
CA LEU A 142 -42.28 -30.97 85.40
C LEU A 142 -42.40 -31.96 84.23
N GLN A 143 -43.55 -32.01 83.54
CA GLN A 143 -43.72 -32.82 82.33
C GLN A 143 -43.30 -32.10 81.04
N ILE A 144 -43.39 -30.77 80.99
CA ILE A 144 -43.08 -29.96 79.80
C ILE A 144 -41.58 -29.69 79.69
N ILE A 145 -40.90 -29.37 80.79
CA ILE A 145 -39.47 -29.04 80.81
C ILE A 145 -38.60 -30.15 80.14
N PRO A 146 -38.79 -31.45 80.44
CA PRO A 146 -38.04 -32.52 79.77
C PRO A 146 -38.27 -32.57 78.26
N LYS A 147 -39.50 -32.33 77.79
CA LYS A 147 -39.84 -32.30 76.36
C LYS A 147 -39.15 -31.14 75.64
N LEU A 148 -39.12 -29.95 76.26
CA LEU A 148 -38.39 -28.80 75.72
C LEU A 148 -36.87 -29.08 75.63
N TYR A 149 -36.31 -29.81 76.60
CA TYR A 149 -34.91 -30.25 76.55
C TYR A 149 -34.64 -31.27 75.43
N GLU A 150 -35.56 -32.21 75.19
CA GLU A 150 -35.49 -33.14 74.06
C GLU A 150 -35.54 -32.39 72.72
N GLU A 151 -36.47 -31.45 72.55
CA GLU A 151 -36.56 -30.61 71.34
C GLU A 151 -35.31 -29.75 71.13
N LYS A 152 -34.81 -29.13 72.20
CA LYS A 152 -33.53 -28.39 72.16
C LYS A 152 -32.37 -29.29 71.73
N SER A 153 -32.31 -30.54 72.19
CA SER A 153 -31.27 -31.50 71.81
C SER A 153 -31.30 -31.80 70.31
N VAL A 154 -32.50 -31.94 69.73
CA VAL A 154 -32.67 -32.13 68.27
C VAL A 154 -32.11 -30.93 67.49
N TYR A 155 -32.41 -29.71 67.95
CA TYR A 155 -31.86 -28.51 67.31
C TYR A 155 -30.34 -28.37 67.50
N ASP A 156 -29.79 -28.72 68.66
CA ASP A 156 -28.33 -28.72 68.90
C ASP A 156 -27.60 -29.73 67.98
N ASP A 157 -28.20 -30.89 67.70
CA ASP A 157 -27.67 -31.88 66.73
C ASP A 157 -27.72 -31.36 65.28
N GLN A 158 -28.82 -30.72 64.89
CA GLN A 158 -28.95 -30.08 63.57
C GLN A 158 -27.93 -28.95 63.39
N LEU A 159 -27.68 -28.18 64.45
CA LEU A 159 -26.72 -27.08 64.49
C LEU A 159 -25.29 -27.60 64.26
N SER A 160 -24.97 -28.74 64.86
CA SER A 160 -23.66 -29.39 64.69
C SER A 160 -23.44 -29.83 63.25
N LYS A 161 -24.44 -30.46 62.60
CA LYS A 161 -24.38 -30.87 61.19
C LYS A 161 -24.20 -29.68 60.25
N ILE A 162 -25.03 -28.64 60.39
CA ILE A 162 -24.97 -27.45 59.51
C ILE A 162 -23.66 -26.68 59.69
N LYS A 163 -23.09 -26.65 60.90
CA LYS A 163 -21.75 -26.08 61.13
C LYS A 163 -20.66 -26.86 60.41
N GLU A 164 -20.76 -28.18 60.36
CA GLU A 164 -19.81 -29.04 59.66
C GLU A 164 -19.91 -28.86 58.14
N ASP A 165 -21.14 -28.85 57.60
CA ASP A 165 -21.41 -28.60 56.18
C ASP A 165 -20.90 -27.22 55.75
N LEU A 166 -21.18 -26.18 56.55
CA LEU A 166 -20.67 -24.82 56.30
C LEU A 166 -19.14 -24.77 56.29
N LYS A 167 -18.49 -25.49 57.23
CA LYS A 167 -17.02 -25.54 57.30
C LYS A 167 -16.42 -26.22 56.06
N GLN A 168 -17.04 -27.29 55.57
CA GLN A 168 -16.62 -27.97 54.35
C GLN A 168 -16.78 -27.06 53.12
N ALA A 169 -17.93 -26.39 52.97
CA ALA A 169 -18.18 -25.45 51.88
C ALA A 169 -17.17 -24.28 51.85
N ILE A 170 -16.85 -23.72 53.02
CA ILE A 170 -15.83 -22.66 53.15
C ILE A 170 -14.44 -23.17 52.76
N SER A 171 -14.06 -24.38 53.18
CA SER A 171 -12.77 -24.98 52.82
C SER A 171 -12.63 -25.18 51.31
N LEU A 172 -13.66 -25.75 50.68
CA LEU A 172 -13.69 -25.97 49.22
C LEU A 172 -13.65 -24.65 48.45
N SER A 173 -14.39 -23.63 48.90
CA SER A 173 -14.32 -22.30 48.29
C SER A 173 -12.92 -21.67 48.42
N SER A 174 -12.24 -21.88 49.54
CA SER A 174 -10.89 -21.36 49.77
C SER A 174 -9.83 -22.08 48.92
N GLU A 175 -9.89 -23.41 48.83
CA GLU A 175 -8.98 -24.19 47.96
C GLU A 175 -9.13 -23.79 46.49
N LEU A 176 -10.36 -23.63 46.01
CA LEU A 176 -10.61 -23.14 44.65
C LEU A 176 -10.03 -21.74 44.43
N LYS A 177 -10.22 -20.80 45.37
CA LYS A 177 -9.61 -19.47 45.27
C LYS A 177 -8.08 -19.53 45.20
N ASN A 178 -7.45 -20.43 45.95
CA ASN A 178 -6.00 -20.61 45.95
C ASN A 178 -5.49 -21.22 44.63
N MET A 179 -6.15 -22.26 44.12
CA MET A 179 -5.83 -22.82 42.80
C MET A 179 -5.95 -21.77 41.69
N LEU A 180 -6.94 -20.86 41.78
CA LEU A 180 -7.06 -19.77 40.82
C LEU A 180 -5.89 -18.78 40.91
N LEU A 181 -5.41 -18.48 42.12
CA LEU A 181 -4.24 -17.60 42.32
C LEU A 181 -2.96 -18.22 41.75
N GLU A 182 -2.74 -19.53 41.96
CA GLU A 182 -1.58 -20.25 41.40
C GLU A 182 -1.59 -20.28 39.86
N VAL A 183 -2.75 -20.56 39.25
CA VAL A 183 -2.88 -20.54 37.78
C VAL A 183 -2.68 -19.12 37.22
N LYS A 184 -3.14 -18.08 37.95
CA LYS A 184 -2.94 -16.67 37.59
C LYS A 184 -1.47 -16.25 37.61
N GLU A 185 -0.65 -16.87 38.46
CA GLU A 185 0.80 -16.61 38.53
C GLU A 185 1.58 -17.30 37.41
N GLN A 186 1.07 -18.43 36.88
CA GLN A 186 1.73 -19.18 35.80
C GLN A 186 1.40 -18.67 34.38
N LEU A 187 0.25 -18.03 34.17
CA LEU A 187 -0.18 -17.43 32.91
C LEU A 187 -0.93 -16.14 33.20
N THR A 188 -0.29 -14.99 33.02
CA THR A 188 -0.98 -13.71 33.23
C THR A 188 -1.89 -13.42 32.03
N LEU A 189 -3.09 -12.89 32.27
CA LEU A 189 -3.99 -12.38 31.22
C LEU A 189 -3.26 -11.43 30.25
N GLN A 190 -2.27 -10.71 30.77
CA GLN A 190 -1.42 -9.81 30.00
C GLN A 190 -0.59 -10.53 28.93
N ASP A 191 -0.14 -11.76 29.18
CA ASP A 191 0.64 -12.56 28.22
C ASP A 191 -0.25 -13.12 27.11
N VAL A 192 -1.48 -13.50 27.44
CA VAL A 192 -2.50 -13.92 26.45
C VAL A 192 -2.87 -12.76 25.53
N ILE A 193 -3.10 -11.56 26.10
CA ILE A 193 -3.39 -10.34 25.32
C ILE A 193 -2.21 -9.98 24.41
N LYS A 194 -0.97 -10.03 24.92
CA LYS A 194 0.24 -9.75 24.12
C LYS A 194 0.39 -10.75 22.97
N SER A 195 0.15 -12.04 23.22
CA SER A 195 0.20 -13.10 22.21
C SER A 195 -0.79 -12.82 21.07
N GLN A 196 -2.05 -12.53 21.41
CA GLN A 196 -3.08 -12.29 20.40
C GLN A 196 -2.86 -10.99 19.63
N ALA A 197 -2.43 -9.91 20.31
CA ALA A 197 -2.06 -8.67 19.66
C ALA A 197 -0.88 -8.87 18.69
N SER A 198 0.13 -9.68 19.09
CA SER A 198 1.26 -10.03 18.24
C SER A 198 0.81 -10.75 16.97
N LYS A 199 -0.02 -11.79 17.12
CA LYS A 199 -0.54 -12.59 16.00
C LYS A 199 -1.33 -11.73 15.00
N GLN A 200 -2.18 -10.84 15.48
CA GLN A 200 -2.95 -9.94 14.61
C GLN A 200 -2.05 -8.97 13.82
N VAL A 201 -1.01 -8.44 14.47
CA VAL A 201 -0.06 -7.53 13.82
C VAL A 201 0.82 -8.28 12.81
N GLU A 202 1.24 -9.51 13.10
CA GLU A 202 1.96 -10.36 12.15
C GLU A 202 1.16 -10.61 10.88
N VAL A 203 -0.13 -10.96 11.01
CA VAL A 203 -1.04 -11.13 9.87
C VAL A 203 -1.11 -9.85 9.04
N THR A 204 -1.24 -8.70 9.70
CA THR A 204 -1.29 -7.39 9.02
C THR A 204 0.02 -7.09 8.25
N PHE A 205 1.18 -7.41 8.85
CA PHE A 205 2.46 -7.28 8.16
C PHE A 205 2.54 -8.20 6.94
N ASP A 206 2.10 -9.45 7.06
CA ASP A 206 2.13 -10.40 5.97
C ASP A 206 1.19 -10.02 4.82
N GLU A 207 -0.01 -9.52 5.13
CA GLU A 207 -0.94 -8.97 4.14
C GLU A 207 -0.32 -7.81 3.37
N GLN A 208 0.24 -6.81 4.06
CA GLN A 208 0.89 -5.67 3.41
C GLN A 208 2.13 -6.07 2.60
N ILE A 209 2.94 -7.01 3.12
CA ILE A 209 4.10 -7.54 2.39
C ILE A 209 3.64 -8.24 1.10
N ASN A 210 2.59 -9.05 1.18
CA ASN A 210 2.05 -9.77 0.03
C ASN A 210 1.46 -8.81 -1.02
N GLU A 211 0.73 -7.79 -0.60
CA GLU A 211 0.21 -6.75 -1.50
C GLU A 211 1.34 -6.05 -2.27
N LEU A 212 2.41 -5.63 -1.57
CA LEU A 212 3.57 -5.01 -2.21
C LEU A 212 4.28 -5.98 -3.15
N LEU A 213 4.40 -7.26 -2.80
CA LEU A 213 5.01 -8.29 -3.66
C LEU A 213 4.19 -8.54 -4.93
N LEU A 214 2.86 -8.58 -4.83
CA LEU A 214 1.96 -8.70 -5.98
C LEU A 214 2.14 -7.51 -6.93
N LYS A 215 2.14 -6.29 -6.39
CA LYS A 215 2.33 -5.06 -7.17
C LYS A 215 3.70 -5.01 -7.85
N ILE A 216 4.75 -5.46 -7.17
CA ILE A 216 6.09 -5.62 -7.79
C ILE A 216 6.01 -6.60 -8.96
N GLY A 217 5.35 -7.75 -8.77
CA GLY A 217 5.17 -8.76 -9.81
C GLY A 217 4.48 -8.20 -11.06
N GLU A 218 3.39 -7.46 -10.87
CA GLU A 218 2.65 -6.80 -11.96
C GLU A 218 3.52 -5.81 -12.73
N LEU A 219 4.24 -4.94 -12.01
CA LEU A 219 5.13 -3.95 -12.61
C LEU A 219 6.32 -4.59 -13.33
N ASP A 220 6.92 -5.65 -12.78
CA ASP A 220 8.02 -6.39 -13.41
C ASP A 220 7.54 -7.09 -14.70
N VAL A 221 6.31 -7.63 -14.73
CA VAL A 221 5.70 -8.19 -15.94
C VAL A 221 5.49 -7.10 -17.00
N ALA A 222 4.90 -5.96 -16.62
CA ALA A 222 4.67 -4.83 -17.53
C ALA A 222 5.99 -4.29 -18.10
N ARG A 223 7.01 -4.13 -17.24
CA ARG A 223 8.37 -3.73 -17.63
C ARG A 223 8.99 -4.71 -18.62
N THR A 224 8.84 -6.01 -18.38
CA THR A 224 9.37 -7.05 -19.26
C THR A 224 8.70 -7.00 -20.63
N GLN A 225 7.39 -6.78 -20.67
CA GLN A 225 6.64 -6.65 -21.92
C GLN A 225 7.10 -5.43 -22.73
N LEU A 226 7.20 -4.26 -22.10
CA LEU A 226 7.71 -3.05 -22.75
C LEU A 226 9.15 -3.22 -23.22
N SER A 227 10.00 -3.92 -22.45
CA SER A 227 11.38 -4.21 -22.85
C SER A 227 11.46 -5.07 -24.11
N LYS A 228 10.55 -6.05 -24.27
CA LYS A 228 10.44 -6.84 -25.50
C LYS A 228 10.04 -5.99 -26.70
N GLU A 229 9.19 -4.99 -26.50
CA GLU A 229 8.81 -4.05 -27.55
C GLU A 229 9.98 -3.13 -27.93
N ILE A 230 10.72 -2.61 -26.94
CA ILE A 230 11.93 -1.81 -27.17
C ILE A 230 12.98 -2.58 -27.98
N ALA A 231 13.16 -3.88 -27.71
CA ALA A 231 14.14 -4.71 -28.41
C ALA A 231 13.95 -4.71 -29.94
N LYS A 232 12.71 -4.51 -30.43
CA LYS A 232 12.42 -4.39 -31.87
C LYS A 232 13.09 -3.17 -32.51
N PHE A 233 13.27 -2.10 -31.74
CA PHE A 233 13.91 -0.87 -32.20
C PHE A 233 15.43 -0.89 -32.01
N GLU A 234 15.93 -1.73 -31.09
CA GLU A 234 17.37 -1.94 -30.87
C GLU A 234 17.98 -3.03 -31.77
N ASP A 235 17.19 -3.57 -32.70
CA ASP A 235 17.63 -4.53 -33.69
C ASP A 235 18.78 -3.96 -34.56
N LYS A 236 19.93 -4.63 -34.49
CA LYS A 236 21.13 -4.30 -35.28
C LYS A 236 20.87 -4.40 -36.78
N LYS A 237 20.01 -5.32 -37.24
CA LYS A 237 19.66 -5.47 -38.66
C LYS A 237 18.89 -4.24 -39.13
N ARG A 238 17.88 -3.81 -38.39
CA ARG A 238 17.13 -2.58 -38.65
C ARG A 238 18.04 -1.35 -38.67
N ALA A 239 18.92 -1.21 -37.68
CA ALA A 239 19.88 -0.11 -37.64
C ALA A 239 20.86 -0.12 -38.84
N LYS A 240 21.24 -1.32 -39.31
CA LYS A 240 22.06 -1.49 -40.51
C LYS A 240 21.29 -1.08 -41.77
N GLU A 241 20.05 -1.54 -41.95
CA GLU A 241 19.20 -1.19 -43.10
C GLU A 241 19.01 0.33 -43.24
N ILE A 242 18.79 1.02 -42.12
CA ILE A 242 18.67 2.49 -42.11
C ILE A 242 20.00 3.15 -42.52
N ASN A 243 21.13 2.68 -41.99
CA ASN A 243 22.44 3.19 -42.37
C ASN A 243 22.80 2.87 -43.82
N ASP A 244 22.36 1.75 -44.36
CA ASP A 244 22.60 1.38 -45.76
C ASP A 244 21.78 2.27 -46.69
N LYS A 245 20.52 2.62 -46.34
CA LYS A 245 19.74 3.64 -47.06
C LYS A 245 20.41 5.01 -47.05
N PHE A 246 20.96 5.41 -45.90
CA PHE A 246 21.73 6.65 -45.80
C PHE A 246 22.95 6.62 -46.73
N LYS A 247 23.74 5.53 -46.72
CA LYS A 247 24.91 5.39 -47.58
C LYS A 247 24.56 5.40 -49.07
N GLU A 248 23.47 4.75 -49.45
CA GLU A 248 22.95 4.77 -50.83
C GLU A 248 22.66 6.20 -51.27
N SER A 249 21.87 6.92 -50.47
CA SER A 249 21.48 8.31 -50.74
C SER A 249 22.69 9.26 -50.73
N LEU A 250 23.67 9.01 -49.87
CA LEU A 250 24.91 9.76 -49.79
C LEU A 250 25.76 9.57 -51.03
N LYS A 251 25.96 8.32 -51.48
CA LYS A 251 26.71 8.04 -52.71
C LYS A 251 26.05 8.70 -53.92
N PHE A 252 24.73 8.60 -54.04
CA PHE A 252 23.97 9.27 -55.09
C PHE A 252 24.24 10.77 -55.11
N ALA A 253 24.06 11.46 -53.97
CA ALA A 253 24.31 12.90 -53.88
C ALA A 253 25.76 13.28 -54.16
N GLN A 254 26.73 12.48 -53.68
CA GLN A 254 28.15 12.73 -53.92
C GLN A 254 28.50 12.61 -55.41
N THR A 255 27.91 11.64 -56.12
CA THR A 255 28.05 11.48 -57.57
C THR A 255 27.43 12.66 -58.33
N GLU A 256 26.20 13.05 -57.99
CA GLU A 256 25.52 14.18 -58.63
C GLU A 256 26.29 15.49 -58.44
N LEU A 257 26.83 15.73 -57.24
CA LEU A 257 27.61 16.94 -56.94
C LEU A 257 29.06 16.89 -57.44
N GLY A 258 29.45 15.80 -58.12
CA GLY A 258 30.79 15.64 -58.71
C GLY A 258 31.92 15.62 -57.67
N ILE A 259 31.67 15.05 -56.50
CA ILE A 259 32.68 14.92 -55.43
C ILE A 259 33.56 13.72 -55.77
N LYS A 260 34.83 13.98 -56.11
CA LYS A 260 35.83 12.93 -56.34
C LYS A 260 36.20 12.23 -55.04
N ASP A 261 36.48 10.93 -55.08
CA ASP A 261 36.93 10.11 -53.94
C ASP A 261 36.25 10.44 -52.60
N PRO A 262 34.90 10.39 -52.53
CA PRO A 262 34.18 10.85 -51.35
C PRO A 262 34.31 9.84 -50.20
N LYS A 263 34.33 10.35 -48.97
CA LYS A 263 34.17 9.51 -47.78
C LYS A 263 32.72 9.10 -47.64
N VAL A 264 32.49 7.79 -47.56
CA VAL A 264 31.17 7.20 -47.28
C VAL A 264 31.17 6.67 -45.85
N GLY A 265 30.23 7.15 -45.05
CA GLY A 265 30.13 6.80 -43.63
C GLY A 265 28.70 6.51 -43.20
N THR A 266 28.51 6.28 -41.90
CA THR A 266 27.19 6.18 -41.26
C THR A 266 26.63 7.56 -40.94
N ILE A 267 25.35 7.60 -40.57
CA ILE A 267 24.64 8.84 -40.21
C ILE A 267 25.41 9.63 -39.12
N LEU A 268 26.05 8.94 -38.18
CA LEU A 268 26.77 9.59 -37.06
C LEU A 268 28.13 10.17 -37.46
N GLN A 269 28.62 9.89 -38.67
CA GLN A 269 29.97 10.30 -39.12
C GLN A 269 29.96 11.62 -39.89
N TYR A 270 29.20 12.62 -39.40
CA TYR A 270 29.11 13.95 -40.04
C TYR A 270 30.50 14.54 -40.31
N GLY A 271 31.36 14.64 -39.30
CA GLY A 271 32.69 15.26 -39.43
C GLY A 271 33.56 14.62 -40.52
N PRO A 272 33.78 13.29 -40.51
CA PRO A 272 34.52 12.61 -41.56
C PRO A 272 33.95 12.80 -42.97
N ILE A 273 32.63 12.89 -43.12
CA ILE A 273 31.97 13.06 -44.43
C ILE A 273 32.09 14.51 -44.91
N SER A 274 31.78 15.48 -44.04
CA SER A 274 31.69 16.91 -44.40
C SER A 274 33.04 17.62 -44.50
N LYS A 275 34.06 17.20 -43.73
CA LYS A 275 35.37 17.86 -43.68
C LYS A 275 36.35 17.38 -44.76
N SER A 276 35.85 16.89 -45.89
CA SER A 276 36.66 16.44 -47.01
C SER A 276 37.13 17.63 -47.86
N GLU A 277 38.33 18.14 -47.54
CA GLU A 277 39.15 19.11 -48.33
C GLU A 277 38.67 20.57 -48.43
N THR A 278 39.55 21.43 -48.99
CA THR A 278 39.42 22.88 -49.10
C THR A 278 38.61 23.34 -50.33
N GLY A 279 38.10 24.57 -50.30
CA GLY A 279 37.35 25.19 -51.41
C GLY A 279 35.91 24.67 -51.55
N SER A 280 35.39 24.66 -52.78
CA SER A 280 33.97 24.36 -53.07
C SER A 280 33.55 22.91 -52.80
N ARG A 281 34.48 22.03 -52.43
CA ARG A 281 34.21 20.62 -52.11
C ARG A 281 33.52 20.47 -50.75
N ALA A 282 33.94 21.23 -49.74
CA ALA A 282 33.36 21.15 -48.40
C ALA A 282 31.85 21.51 -48.36
N PRO A 283 31.39 22.64 -48.95
CA PRO A 283 29.96 22.94 -49.09
C PRO A 283 29.14 21.83 -49.75
N ARG A 284 29.69 21.22 -50.82
CA ARG A 284 29.04 20.12 -51.53
C ARG A 284 28.97 18.85 -50.70
N SER A 285 30.02 18.53 -49.94
CA SER A 285 30.02 17.39 -49.01
C SER A 285 29.01 17.57 -47.87
N ILE A 286 28.86 18.79 -47.35
CA ILE A 286 27.83 19.13 -46.35
C ILE A 286 26.43 18.93 -46.95
N LEU A 287 26.19 19.46 -48.15
CA LEU A 287 24.91 19.30 -48.84
C LEU A 287 24.60 17.82 -49.12
N ALA A 288 25.58 17.03 -49.58
CA ALA A 288 25.41 15.60 -49.82
C ALA A 288 25.02 14.84 -48.55
N TYR A 289 25.65 15.17 -47.41
CA TYR A 289 25.29 14.59 -46.11
C TYR A 289 23.84 14.93 -45.73
N HIS A 290 23.46 16.20 -45.80
CA HIS A 290 22.10 16.62 -45.42
C HIS A 290 21.03 16.10 -46.38
N TYR A 291 21.33 16.02 -47.67
CA TYR A 291 20.47 15.34 -48.64
C TYR A 291 20.23 13.90 -48.25
N ALA A 292 21.30 13.15 -47.98
CA ALA A 292 21.21 11.74 -47.57
C ALA A 292 20.45 11.58 -46.26
N LEU A 293 20.65 12.49 -45.31
CA LEU A 293 19.93 12.54 -44.05
C LEU A 293 18.42 12.73 -44.31
N LEU A 294 18.02 13.75 -45.06
CA LEU A 294 16.62 14.02 -45.39
C LEU A 294 15.96 12.86 -46.13
N LYS A 295 16.65 12.24 -47.08
CA LYS A 295 16.18 11.03 -47.77
C LYS A 295 16.02 9.82 -46.86
N THR A 296 16.88 9.70 -45.86
CA THR A 296 16.75 8.64 -44.86
C THR A 296 15.55 8.90 -43.95
N ILE A 297 15.33 10.16 -43.55
CA ILE A 297 14.16 10.54 -42.73
C ILE A 297 12.87 10.30 -43.53
N GLU A 298 12.81 10.72 -44.80
CA GLU A 298 11.67 10.49 -45.69
C GLU A 298 11.31 9.00 -45.83
N ASP A 299 12.31 8.12 -45.90
CA ASP A 299 12.12 6.69 -46.12
C ASP A 299 11.89 5.88 -44.83
N LYS A 300 12.54 6.25 -43.72
CA LYS A 300 12.65 5.42 -42.50
C LYS A 300 12.02 6.03 -41.25
N SER A 301 11.73 7.33 -41.25
CA SER A 301 11.17 7.99 -40.07
C SER A 301 9.68 7.70 -39.90
N THR A 302 9.23 7.67 -38.65
CA THR A 302 7.80 7.73 -38.32
C THR A 302 7.32 9.17 -38.10
N SER A 303 8.25 10.14 -38.08
CA SER A 303 7.91 11.56 -37.95
C SER A 303 7.46 12.14 -39.29
N PRO A 304 6.50 13.08 -39.31
CA PRO A 304 6.11 13.76 -40.53
C PRO A 304 7.31 14.51 -41.13
N MET A 305 7.37 14.54 -42.47
CA MET A 305 8.36 15.34 -43.18
C MET A 305 8.15 16.82 -42.87
N LEU A 306 9.20 17.49 -42.45
CA LEU A 306 9.18 18.93 -42.17
C LEU A 306 9.57 19.72 -43.42
N PRO A 307 9.15 20.99 -43.53
CA PRO A 307 9.63 21.88 -44.58
C PRO A 307 11.17 21.94 -44.58
N VAL A 308 11.75 21.85 -45.77
CA VAL A 308 13.19 21.94 -45.98
C VAL A 308 13.51 23.34 -46.47
N VAL A 309 14.28 24.08 -45.68
CA VAL A 309 14.74 25.42 -46.02
C VAL A 309 16.22 25.36 -46.37
N ILE A 310 16.57 25.77 -47.57
CA ILE A 310 17.96 25.86 -48.03
C ILE A 310 18.26 27.32 -48.36
N ASP A 311 19.08 27.94 -47.52
CA ASP A 311 19.60 29.28 -47.78
C ASP A 311 20.84 29.18 -48.66
N SER A 312 20.73 29.74 -49.87
CA SER A 312 21.81 29.92 -50.82
C SER A 312 22.58 28.62 -51.08
N PRO A 313 21.95 27.66 -51.78
CA PRO A 313 22.56 26.37 -52.08
C PRO A 313 23.84 26.53 -52.93
N LYS A 314 23.93 27.63 -53.69
CA LYS A 314 25.14 28.11 -54.35
C LYS A 314 26.08 28.77 -53.32
N GLN A 315 27.18 28.10 -52.97
CA GLN A 315 28.24 28.65 -52.12
C GLN A 315 29.57 28.73 -52.87
N GLN A 316 30.29 29.85 -52.71
CA GLN A 316 31.62 30.10 -53.29
C GLN A 316 31.68 30.12 -54.83
N ASP A 317 30.60 30.56 -55.50
CA ASP A 317 30.49 30.72 -56.96
C ASP A 317 31.08 29.54 -57.79
N PRO A 318 30.49 28.33 -57.67
CA PRO A 318 30.88 27.20 -58.49
C PRO A 318 30.54 27.45 -59.97
N ASP A 319 31.13 26.65 -60.86
CA ASP A 319 30.84 26.75 -62.29
C ASP A 319 29.35 26.47 -62.60
N PRO A 320 28.78 27.06 -63.67
CA PRO A 320 27.34 26.96 -63.94
C PRO A 320 26.82 25.53 -64.10
N ARG A 321 27.65 24.58 -64.54
CA ARG A 321 27.22 23.17 -64.65
C ARG A 321 27.06 22.55 -63.27
N THR A 322 27.99 22.82 -62.36
CA THR A 322 27.91 22.37 -60.97
C THR A 322 26.74 23.03 -60.23
N THR A 323 26.51 24.33 -60.44
CA THR A 323 25.35 25.03 -59.86
C THR A 323 24.03 24.43 -60.33
N LYS A 324 23.88 24.14 -61.63
CA LYS A 324 22.68 23.48 -62.15
C LYS A 324 22.43 22.11 -61.49
N LYS A 325 23.46 21.27 -61.40
CA LYS A 325 23.34 19.94 -60.74
C LYS A 325 22.94 20.07 -59.27
N LEU A 326 23.43 21.10 -58.60
CA LEU A 326 23.11 21.38 -57.21
C LEU A 326 21.62 21.71 -57.05
N PHE A 327 21.08 22.62 -57.86
CA PHE A 327 19.63 22.90 -57.88
C PHE A 327 18.81 21.69 -58.30
N ASP A 328 19.27 20.91 -59.29
CA ASP A 328 18.58 19.69 -59.73
C ASP A 328 18.49 18.65 -58.62
N LEU A 329 19.58 18.43 -57.86
CA LEU A 329 19.58 17.52 -56.71
C LEU A 329 18.60 17.98 -55.62
N CYS A 330 18.63 19.27 -55.26
CA CYS A 330 17.74 19.82 -54.23
C CYS A 330 16.27 19.74 -54.66
N ILE A 331 15.95 20.25 -55.84
CA ILE A 331 14.58 20.37 -56.32
C ILE A 331 14.00 18.99 -56.61
N ASN A 332 14.61 18.23 -57.52
CA ASN A 332 14.04 16.96 -57.97
C ASN A 332 14.10 15.90 -56.85
N GLY A 333 15.07 16.04 -55.94
CA GLY A 333 15.23 15.12 -54.83
C GLY A 333 14.35 15.44 -53.63
N LEU A 334 14.18 16.70 -53.23
CA LEU A 334 13.56 17.02 -51.92
C LEU A 334 12.12 17.52 -52.03
N SER A 335 11.63 17.93 -53.21
CA SER A 335 10.30 18.55 -53.34
C SER A 335 9.12 17.56 -53.39
N THR A 336 9.36 16.24 -53.42
CA THR A 336 8.29 15.25 -53.63
C THR A 336 7.41 15.10 -52.39
N ASN A 337 8.02 14.85 -51.23
CA ASN A 337 7.31 14.60 -49.97
C ASN A 337 7.59 15.67 -48.90
N SER A 338 8.23 16.78 -49.27
CA SER A 338 8.48 17.90 -48.36
C SER A 338 8.22 19.24 -49.05
N GLN A 339 7.77 20.23 -48.29
CA GLN A 339 7.75 21.60 -48.77
C GLN A 339 9.19 22.12 -48.84
N LEU A 340 9.67 22.36 -50.05
CA LEU A 340 11.02 22.87 -50.29
C LEU A 340 10.99 24.39 -50.48
N ILE A 341 11.76 25.11 -49.67
CA ILE A 341 11.96 26.55 -49.74
C ILE A 341 13.44 26.81 -50.01
N ILE A 342 13.76 27.45 -51.13
CA ILE A 342 15.14 27.77 -51.51
C ILE A 342 15.28 29.29 -51.61
N GLY A 343 16.19 29.84 -50.81
CA GLY A 343 16.69 31.21 -50.98
C GLY A 343 17.86 31.19 -51.96
N SER A 344 17.83 32.02 -53.00
CA SER A 344 18.99 32.21 -53.87
C SER A 344 18.92 33.56 -54.59
N VAL A 345 20.08 34.14 -54.87
CA VAL A 345 20.22 35.34 -55.72
C VAL A 345 19.89 35.00 -57.18
N SER A 346 20.24 33.78 -57.61
CA SER A 346 19.97 33.28 -58.96
C SER A 346 19.84 31.76 -58.94
N PHE A 347 18.91 31.21 -59.72
CA PHE A 347 18.59 29.77 -59.70
C PHE A 347 19.29 28.96 -60.79
N GLU A 348 19.91 29.61 -61.79
CA GLU A 348 20.62 28.97 -62.93
C GLU A 348 19.84 27.79 -63.58
N ARG A 349 18.51 27.81 -63.42
CA ARG A 349 17.49 26.85 -63.88
C ARG A 349 16.17 27.61 -64.01
N GLU A 350 15.29 27.15 -64.90
CA GLU A 350 13.92 27.66 -65.00
C GLU A 350 13.10 27.32 -63.74
N THR A 351 12.47 28.34 -63.15
CA THR A 351 11.68 28.21 -61.92
C THR A 351 10.19 28.49 -62.13
N ASN A 352 9.72 28.63 -63.37
CA ASN A 352 8.34 29.01 -63.71
C ASN A 352 7.28 28.06 -63.13
N GLN A 353 7.65 26.80 -62.90
CA GLN A 353 6.80 25.78 -62.28
C GLN A 353 6.67 25.91 -60.75
N PHE A 354 7.38 26.86 -60.13
CA PHE A 354 7.42 27.05 -58.68
C PHE A 354 6.92 28.43 -58.26
N LYS A 355 6.35 28.52 -57.06
CA LYS A 355 6.01 29.80 -56.45
C LYS A 355 7.30 30.56 -56.10
N THR A 356 7.59 31.60 -56.87
CA THR A 356 8.78 32.44 -56.68
C THR A 356 8.39 33.72 -55.94
N LEU A 357 9.06 33.99 -54.82
CA LEU A 357 8.90 35.23 -54.06
C LEU A 357 10.13 36.12 -54.31
N ILE A 358 9.93 37.26 -54.96
CA ILE A 358 11.00 38.23 -55.21
C ILE A 358 10.97 39.27 -54.10
N MET A 359 12.06 39.35 -53.33
CA MET A 359 12.22 40.34 -52.27
C MET A 359 12.74 41.65 -52.88
N THR A 360 11.91 42.70 -52.85
CA THR A 360 12.24 44.02 -53.43
C THR A 360 12.60 45.06 -52.37
N GLU A 361 12.16 44.86 -51.13
CA GLU A 361 12.33 45.80 -50.02
C GLU A 361 13.30 45.25 -48.96
N LYS A 362 14.24 46.11 -48.54
CA LYS A 362 15.26 45.73 -47.57
C LYS A 362 14.62 45.47 -46.19
N TYR A 363 14.97 44.34 -45.57
CA TYR A 363 14.45 43.89 -44.26
C TYR A 363 12.92 43.70 -44.20
N SER A 364 12.27 43.45 -45.35
CA SER A 364 10.81 43.33 -45.46
C SER A 364 10.42 41.98 -46.08
N LEU A 365 10.48 40.91 -45.27
CA LEU A 365 10.03 39.57 -45.69
C LEU A 365 8.50 39.45 -45.66
N LEU A 366 7.89 40.07 -44.65
CA LEU A 366 6.44 40.10 -44.46
C LEU A 366 5.90 41.43 -44.99
N LYS A 367 4.76 41.37 -45.67
CA LYS A 367 4.10 42.57 -46.21
C LYS A 367 3.02 43.03 -45.25
N SER A 368 3.09 44.30 -44.81
CA SER A 368 2.12 44.86 -43.85
C SER A 368 0.67 44.76 -44.33
N GLU A 369 0.43 44.90 -45.64
CA GLU A 369 -0.89 44.75 -46.26
C GLU A 369 -1.50 43.35 -46.09
N LEU A 370 -0.67 42.30 -45.93
CA LEU A 370 -1.13 40.92 -45.75
C LEU A 370 -1.44 40.60 -44.29
N TYR A 371 -1.10 41.48 -43.34
CA TYR A 371 -1.18 41.18 -41.90
C TYR A 371 -2.59 40.75 -41.49
N ASN A 372 -3.62 41.53 -41.83
CA ASN A 372 -4.99 41.25 -41.40
C ASN A 372 -5.49 39.90 -41.94
N GLN A 373 -5.18 39.58 -43.20
CA GLN A 373 -5.57 38.32 -43.82
C GLN A 373 -4.85 37.13 -43.16
N VAL A 374 -3.54 37.22 -43.01
CA VAL A 374 -2.74 36.14 -42.39
C VAL A 374 -3.11 35.96 -40.92
N TYR A 375 -3.38 37.05 -40.20
CA TYR A 375 -3.82 37.01 -38.81
C TYR A 375 -5.13 36.23 -38.65
N GLN A 376 -6.13 36.49 -39.51
CA GLN A 376 -7.39 35.76 -39.51
C GLN A 376 -7.24 34.27 -39.79
N GLU A 377 -6.22 33.87 -40.57
CA GLU A 377 -5.95 32.46 -40.87
C GLU A 377 -5.14 31.75 -39.76
N ILE A 378 -4.10 32.41 -39.26
CA ILE A 378 -3.12 31.81 -38.33
C ILE A 378 -3.59 31.88 -36.86
N MET A 379 -4.21 32.98 -36.43
CA MET A 379 -4.56 33.17 -35.02
C MET A 379 -5.51 32.08 -34.48
N PRO A 380 -6.55 31.63 -35.22
CA PRO A 380 -7.40 30.53 -34.76
C PRO A 380 -6.67 29.18 -34.64
N LEU A 381 -5.58 28.98 -35.38
CA LEU A 381 -4.73 27.78 -35.24
C LEU A 381 -3.87 27.88 -33.98
N TYR A 382 -3.30 29.07 -33.74
CA TYR A 382 -2.49 29.35 -32.57
C TYR A 382 -3.30 29.21 -31.26
N GLU A 383 -4.50 29.79 -31.19
CA GLU A 383 -5.37 29.70 -30.01
C GLU A 383 -5.76 28.26 -29.69
N ARG A 384 -6.03 27.44 -30.71
CA ARG A 384 -6.30 26.02 -30.53
C ARG A 384 -5.10 25.26 -29.96
N ALA A 385 -3.89 25.56 -30.43
CA ALA A 385 -2.68 24.92 -29.95
C ALA A 385 -2.27 25.38 -28.54
N ALA A 386 -2.65 26.59 -28.13
CA ALA A 386 -2.34 27.12 -26.81
C ALA A 386 -3.28 26.59 -25.70
N LEU A 387 -4.46 26.09 -26.07
CA LEU A 387 -5.46 25.54 -25.15
C LEU A 387 -5.42 24.00 -25.05
N SER A 388 -4.57 23.34 -25.85
CA SER A 388 -4.30 21.90 -25.85
C SER A 388 -2.98 21.60 -25.16
#